data_AF-A0A0C9WMR0-F1
#
_entry.id   AF-A0A0C9WMR0-F1
#
_cell.length_a   1.000
_cell.length_b   1.000
_cell.length_c   1.000
_cell.angle_alpha   90.00
_cell.angle_beta   90.00
_cell.angle_gamma   90.00
#
_symmetry.space_group_name_H-M   'P 1'
#
loop_
_entity.id
_entity.type
_entity.pdbx_description
1 polymer ?
#
loop_
_entity_poly.entity_id
_entity_poly.type
_entity_poly.pdbx_seq_one_letter_code
_entity_poly.pdbx_strand_id
1 'polypeptide(L)'
;EWDDFYKEKEGVFGTEEKEDAVKRREEKKQQKAGTAPKRTKSAKQLEEEENRRRGATEDYFRDMGIYGTSNVRRSTSLFDKYWEISTSEFWKGSKTVPWEAFIQTNPSPRELYDWLIVGGRFPNIGDLTALLMVGDLIEAGVIRMSSPDEWGLLVVAVNKGAKKGLKELGLINTNSPNPTIVQEFKALNDFLLEKLTQEQKEIMCYNVVMLEHGLCKHPRFVQIRVKKK
;
A
#
# COMPACT_ATOMS: atom_id res chain seq x y z
N GLU A 1 -26.75 -8.77 -1.05
CA GLU A 1 -25.88 -9.71 -0.31
C GLU A 1 -24.68 -9.04 0.35
N TRP A 2 -23.73 -8.38 -0.34
CA TRP A 2 -22.62 -7.69 0.38
C TRP A 2 -22.92 -6.25 0.81
N ASP A 3 -23.93 -5.59 0.23
CA ASP A 3 -24.47 -4.34 0.76
C ASP A 3 -25.20 -4.54 2.11
N ASP A 4 -25.64 -5.78 2.38
CA ASP A 4 -26.33 -6.13 3.63
C ASP A 4 -25.33 -6.38 4.78
N PHE A 5 -24.12 -6.86 4.48
CA PHE A 5 -23.03 -7.00 5.46
C PHE A 5 -22.60 -5.65 6.06
N TYR A 6 -22.65 -4.57 5.26
CA TYR A 6 -22.34 -3.22 5.75
C TYR A 6 -23.49 -2.59 6.55
N LYS A 7 -24.74 -3.00 6.31
CA LYS A 7 -25.90 -2.57 7.12
C LYS A 7 -25.92 -3.22 8.50
N GLU A 8 -25.39 -4.44 8.64
CA GLU A 8 -25.41 -5.17 9.91
C GLU A 8 -24.32 -4.71 10.91
N LYS A 9 -23.37 -3.88 10.48
CA LYS A 9 -22.24 -3.37 11.30
C LYS A 9 -22.22 -1.84 11.46
N GLU A 10 -23.39 -1.19 11.42
CA GLU A 10 -23.56 0.26 11.64
C GLU A 10 -23.12 0.76 13.03
N GLY A 11 -22.76 -0.14 13.96
CA GLY A 11 -22.29 0.24 15.30
C GLY A 11 -20.80 0.64 15.42
N VAL A 12 -19.96 0.49 14.38
CA VAL A 12 -18.48 0.60 14.55
C VAL A 12 -17.85 1.78 13.80
N PHE A 13 -18.55 2.41 12.84
CA PHE A 13 -18.01 3.54 12.08
C PHE A 13 -19.11 4.55 11.76
N GLY A 14 -18.92 5.81 12.15
CA GLY A 14 -19.81 6.91 11.80
C GLY A 14 -19.97 7.05 10.29
N THR A 15 -21.22 7.17 9.83
CA THR A 15 -21.62 7.23 8.42
C THR A 15 -20.96 8.39 7.66
N GLU A 16 -20.71 9.52 8.32
CA GLU A 16 -20.09 10.71 7.72
C GLU A 16 -18.61 10.51 7.33
N GLU A 17 -17.81 9.77 8.11
CA GLU A 17 -16.38 9.57 7.81
C GLU A 17 -16.16 8.68 6.56
N LYS A 18 -17.12 7.80 6.26
CA LYS A 18 -17.06 6.89 5.12
C LYS A 18 -17.38 7.61 3.81
N GLU A 19 -18.40 8.45 3.80
CA GLU A 19 -18.80 9.20 2.60
C GLU A 19 -17.71 10.19 2.17
N ASP A 20 -17.07 10.84 3.14
CA ASP A 20 -15.96 11.78 2.90
C ASP A 20 -14.71 11.09 2.33
N ALA A 21 -14.40 9.88 2.79
CA ALA A 21 -13.27 9.10 2.29
C ALA A 21 -13.48 8.58 0.87
N VAL A 22 -14.71 8.18 0.53
CA VAL A 22 -15.08 7.73 -0.83
C VAL A 22 -15.02 8.90 -1.81
N LYS A 23 -15.58 10.05 -1.45
CA LYS A 23 -15.60 11.27 -2.29
C LYS A 23 -14.19 11.76 -2.64
N ARG A 24 -13.27 11.80 -1.66
CA ARG A 24 -11.85 12.15 -1.89
C ARG A 24 -11.10 11.16 -2.78
N ARG A 25 -11.56 9.91 -2.87
CA ARG A 25 -10.95 8.87 -3.71
C ARG A 25 -11.42 8.97 -5.17
N GLU A 26 -12.66 9.40 -5.40
CA GLU A 26 -13.21 9.67 -6.74
C GLU A 26 -12.62 10.93 -7.37
N GLU A 27 -12.47 12.02 -6.61
CA GLU A 27 -11.83 13.26 -7.09
C GLU A 27 -10.39 13.03 -7.57
N LYS A 28 -9.63 12.16 -6.88
CA LYS A 28 -8.27 11.76 -7.30
C LYS A 28 -8.24 10.89 -8.55
N LYS A 29 -9.31 10.16 -8.86
CA LYS A 29 -9.43 9.39 -10.12
C LYS A 29 -9.69 10.31 -11.31
N GLN A 30 -10.54 11.32 -11.14
CA GLN A 30 -10.87 12.26 -12.22
C GLN A 30 -9.68 13.14 -12.63
N GLN A 31 -8.80 13.54 -11.70
CA GLN A 31 -7.59 14.30 -12.02
C GLN A 31 -6.52 13.53 -12.82
N LYS A 32 -6.58 12.19 -12.89
CA LYS A 32 -5.59 11.37 -13.59
C LYS A 32 -5.97 10.97 -15.02
N ALA A 33 -7.19 11.29 -15.48
CA ALA A 33 -7.71 10.87 -16.78
C ALA A 33 -7.44 11.87 -17.93
N GLY A 34 -6.75 12.99 -17.68
CA GLY A 34 -6.36 13.95 -18.71
C GLY A 34 -5.02 13.63 -19.38
N THR A 35 -5.06 13.28 -20.65
CA THR A 35 -3.96 12.82 -21.51
C THR A 35 -2.82 13.84 -21.69
N ALA A 36 -1.57 13.36 -21.70
CA ALA A 36 -0.35 14.14 -21.91
C ALA A 36 0.05 14.25 -23.40
N PRO A 37 0.72 15.35 -23.82
CA PRO A 37 1.67 15.32 -24.92
C PRO A 37 3.13 15.32 -24.41
N LYS A 38 4.02 14.76 -25.23
CA LYS A 38 5.48 14.63 -25.01
C LYS A 38 6.09 15.98 -24.57
N ARG A 39 6.72 16.01 -23.39
CA ARG A 39 7.32 17.23 -22.80
C ARG A 39 8.83 17.32 -23.09
N THR A 40 9.21 18.33 -23.86
CA THR A 40 10.39 19.15 -23.54
C THR A 40 10.27 19.61 -22.09
N LYS A 41 11.33 19.51 -21.28
CA LYS A 41 11.27 19.91 -19.86
C LYS A 41 10.71 21.33 -19.77
N SER A 42 9.58 21.51 -19.09
CA SER A 42 9.00 22.85 -18.92
C SER A 42 9.90 23.69 -18.01
N ALA A 43 9.81 25.02 -18.08
CA ALA A 43 10.53 25.92 -17.19
C ALA A 43 10.35 25.54 -15.70
N LYS A 44 9.15 25.06 -15.34
CA LYS A 44 8.83 24.53 -14.02
C LYS A 44 9.64 23.30 -13.61
N GLN A 45 9.93 22.41 -14.57
CA GLN A 45 10.75 21.21 -14.33
C GLN A 45 12.25 21.53 -14.25
N LEU A 46 12.70 22.57 -14.95
CA LEU A 46 14.06 23.09 -14.83
C LEU A 46 14.25 23.82 -13.49
N GLU A 47 13.27 24.62 -13.07
CA GLU A 47 13.24 25.30 -11.77
C GLU A 47 13.18 24.31 -10.60
N GLU A 48 12.46 23.19 -10.74
CA GLU A 48 12.39 22.11 -9.75
C GLU A 48 13.68 21.24 -9.70
N GLU A 49 14.45 21.23 -10.79
CA GLU A 49 15.79 20.61 -10.87
C GLU A 49 16.87 21.55 -10.31
N GLU A 50 16.72 22.86 -10.53
CA GLU A 50 17.58 23.89 -9.96
C GLU A 50 17.34 24.07 -8.45
N ASN A 51 16.09 24.02 -7.99
CA ASN A 51 15.74 24.00 -6.57
C ASN A 51 16.21 22.72 -5.87
N ARG A 52 16.26 21.56 -6.56
CA ARG A 52 16.92 20.35 -6.04
C ARG A 52 18.42 20.51 -5.87
N ARG A 53 19.08 21.27 -6.76
CA ARG A 53 20.50 21.62 -6.62
C ARG A 53 20.74 22.65 -5.51
N ARG A 54 19.82 23.60 -5.32
CA ARG A 54 19.89 24.59 -4.23
C ARG A 54 19.56 23.99 -2.86
N GLY A 55 18.69 22.99 -2.77
CA GLY A 55 18.43 22.25 -1.52
C GLY A 55 19.59 21.35 -1.05
N ALA A 56 20.66 21.24 -1.84
CA ALA A 56 21.88 20.54 -1.45
C ALA A 56 22.82 21.39 -0.56
N THR A 57 22.46 22.63 -0.23
CA THR A 57 23.26 23.53 0.62
C THR A 57 22.82 23.58 2.09
N GLU A 58 21.81 22.79 2.50
CA GLU A 58 21.63 22.46 3.91
C GLU A 58 22.47 21.22 4.20
N ASP A 59 23.32 21.28 5.24
CA ASP A 59 24.26 20.25 5.66
C ASP A 59 23.57 18.93 6.04
N TYR A 60 23.09 18.18 5.05
CA TYR A 60 22.72 16.78 5.25
C TYR A 60 24.01 15.95 5.25
N PHE A 61 24.24 15.20 6.33
CA PHE A 61 25.42 14.34 6.52
C PHE A 61 25.66 13.29 5.41
N ARG A 62 24.73 13.11 4.47
CA ARG A 62 24.82 12.15 3.35
C ARG A 62 24.08 12.65 2.11
N ASP A 63 24.55 12.21 0.95
CA ASP A 63 23.94 12.44 -0.37
C ASP A 63 22.44 12.15 -0.34
N MET A 64 21.59 13.15 -0.54
CA MET A 64 20.13 12.96 -0.54
C MET A 64 19.63 12.13 -1.74
N GLY A 65 20.44 12.04 -2.82
CA GLY A 65 20.13 11.23 -4.00
C GLY A 65 20.08 9.72 -3.72
N ILE A 66 20.76 9.24 -2.68
CA ILE A 66 20.74 7.81 -2.31
C ILE A 66 19.48 7.40 -1.53
N TYR A 67 18.76 8.35 -0.93
CA TYR A 67 17.57 8.08 -0.12
C TYR A 67 16.27 8.03 -0.95
N GLY A 68 16.34 8.28 -2.25
CA GLY A 68 15.19 8.31 -3.15
C GLY A 68 14.30 9.54 -2.93
N THR A 69 13.12 9.55 -3.55
CA THR A 69 12.18 10.69 -3.42
C THR A 69 11.65 10.78 -2.00
N SER A 70 11.96 11.88 -1.31
CA SER A 70 11.41 12.19 0.01
C SER A 70 9.88 12.13 -0.03
N ASN A 71 9.30 11.45 0.96
CA ASN A 71 7.87 11.51 1.16
C ASN A 71 7.52 12.91 1.68
N VAL A 72 6.79 13.70 0.89
CA VAL A 72 6.34 15.06 1.28
C VAL A 72 5.52 15.07 2.58
N ARG A 73 4.97 13.92 2.98
CA ARG A 73 4.31 13.73 4.28
C ARG A 73 5.28 13.47 5.42
N ARG A 74 6.60 13.46 5.21
CA ARG A 74 7.63 13.43 6.26
C ARG A 74 8.35 14.78 6.20
N SER A 75 7.63 15.80 6.64
CA SER A 75 8.09 17.20 6.66
C SER A 75 8.05 17.73 8.08
N THR A 76 8.99 18.58 8.44
CA THR A 76 8.97 19.35 9.70
C THR A 76 7.73 20.24 9.78
N SER A 77 7.14 20.64 8.64
CA SER A 77 5.88 21.38 8.59
C SER A 77 4.66 20.59 9.10
N LEU A 78 4.78 19.28 9.29
CA LEU A 78 3.75 18.43 9.89
C LEU A 78 4.02 18.13 11.36
N PHE A 79 5.10 18.68 11.94
CA PHE A 79 5.50 18.43 13.33
C PHE A 79 4.39 18.77 14.31
N ASP A 80 3.81 19.96 14.21
CA ASP A 80 2.71 20.39 15.09
C ASP A 80 1.51 19.46 14.97
N LYS A 81 1.20 18.99 13.75
CA LYS A 81 0.13 18.01 13.54
C LYS A 81 0.43 16.66 14.19
N TYR A 82 1.69 16.18 14.15
CA TYR A 82 2.06 14.96 14.89
C TYR A 82 2.01 15.19 16.39
N TRP A 83 2.45 16.36 16.86
CA TRP A 83 2.45 16.72 18.26
C TRP A 83 1.02 16.81 18.79
N GLU A 84 0.14 17.53 18.11
CA GLU A 84 -1.31 17.60 18.38
C GLU A 84 -1.95 16.22 18.37
N ILE A 85 -1.66 15.37 17.38
CA ILE A 85 -2.15 13.99 17.38
C ILE A 85 -1.62 13.27 18.62
N SER A 86 -0.30 13.19 18.83
CA SER A 86 0.29 12.48 19.98
C SER A 86 -0.18 12.97 21.36
N THR A 87 -0.65 14.23 21.43
CA THR A 87 -1.11 14.87 22.65
C THR A 87 -2.64 15.06 22.69
N SER A 88 -3.37 14.67 21.65
CA SER A 88 -4.83 14.74 21.58
C SER A 88 -5.46 13.79 22.59
N GLU A 89 -6.71 14.07 22.98
CA GLU A 89 -7.51 13.16 23.80
C GLU A 89 -7.67 11.77 23.16
N PHE A 90 -7.53 11.65 21.84
CA PHE A 90 -7.47 10.35 21.17
C PHE A 90 -6.31 9.49 21.70
N TRP A 91 -5.15 10.05 22.05
CA TRP A 91 -4.04 9.29 22.65
C TRP A 91 -4.00 9.40 24.17
N LYS A 92 -4.36 10.55 24.74
CA LYS A 92 -4.37 10.78 26.21
C LYS A 92 -5.54 10.11 26.93
N GLY A 93 -6.65 9.84 26.23
CA GLY A 93 -7.87 9.22 26.75
C GLY A 93 -8.18 7.83 26.16
N SER A 94 -7.34 7.27 25.29
CA SER A 94 -7.55 5.95 24.68
C SER A 94 -7.41 4.81 25.71
N LYS A 95 -8.53 4.56 26.39
CA LYS A 95 -8.93 3.24 26.88
C LYS A 95 -10.00 2.61 25.98
N THR A 96 -10.37 3.26 24.86
CA THR A 96 -11.49 2.89 23.99
C THR A 96 -11.21 3.41 22.56
N VAL A 97 -10.70 2.68 21.55
CA VAL A 97 -10.40 1.25 21.36
C VAL A 97 -8.90 1.17 21.06
N PRO A 98 -8.09 0.74 22.02
CA PRO A 98 -6.64 0.74 21.92
C PRO A 98 -6.23 -0.36 20.96
N TRP A 99 -5.12 -0.16 20.23
CA TRP A 99 -4.55 -1.16 19.34
C TRP A 99 -4.63 -2.60 19.90
N GLU A 100 -4.38 -2.74 21.20
CA GLU A 100 -4.47 -3.98 21.95
C GLU A 100 -5.85 -4.62 21.89
N ALA A 101 -6.92 -3.87 22.15
CA ALA A 101 -8.28 -4.39 22.10
C ALA A 101 -8.69 -4.75 20.66
N PHE A 102 -8.27 -3.95 19.69
CA PHE A 102 -8.53 -4.23 18.27
C PHE A 102 -7.80 -5.50 17.81
N ILE A 103 -6.51 -5.65 18.13
CA ILE A 103 -5.75 -6.86 17.77
C ILE A 103 -6.26 -8.10 18.49
N GLN A 104 -6.73 -7.96 19.74
CA GLN A 104 -7.38 -9.06 20.46
C GLN A 104 -8.65 -9.58 19.78
N THR A 105 -9.31 -8.81 18.90
CA THR A 105 -10.41 -9.34 18.09
C THR A 105 -9.95 -10.27 16.96
N ASN A 106 -8.63 -10.48 16.80
CA ASN A 106 -8.01 -11.19 15.69
C ASN A 106 -8.53 -10.70 14.34
N PRO A 107 -8.32 -9.41 14.01
CA PRO A 107 -8.89 -8.80 12.84
C PRO A 107 -8.39 -9.50 11.57
N SER A 108 -9.24 -9.52 10.56
CA SER A 108 -8.80 -9.91 9.24
C SER A 108 -7.71 -8.96 8.71
N PRO A 109 -6.81 -9.45 7.84
CA PRO A 109 -5.86 -8.61 7.14
C PRO A 109 -6.48 -7.36 6.52
N ARG A 110 -7.68 -7.48 5.93
CA ARG A 110 -8.38 -6.34 5.37
C ARG A 110 -8.89 -5.36 6.42
N GLU A 111 -9.47 -5.84 7.52
CA GLU A 111 -9.91 -4.98 8.62
C GLU A 111 -8.74 -4.21 9.24
N LEU A 112 -7.59 -4.86 9.43
CA LEU A 112 -6.39 -4.20 9.92
C LEU A 112 -5.89 -3.13 8.93
N TYR A 113 -5.85 -3.45 7.64
CA TYR A 113 -5.49 -2.47 6.60
C TYR A 113 -6.41 -1.24 6.65
N ASP A 114 -7.72 -1.47 6.70
CA ASP A 114 -8.71 -0.39 6.75
C ASP A 114 -8.59 0.38 8.08
N TRP A 115 -8.32 -0.28 9.20
CA TRP A 115 -8.10 0.38 10.50
C TRP A 115 -6.91 1.35 10.48
N LEU A 116 -5.81 0.96 9.80
CA LEU A 116 -4.60 1.78 9.65
C LEU A 116 -4.78 2.98 8.72
N ILE A 117 -5.62 2.86 7.68
CA ILE A 117 -5.76 3.85 6.61
C ILE A 117 -7.02 4.73 6.75
N VAL A 118 -8.16 4.12 7.08
CA VAL A 118 -9.46 4.79 7.17
C VAL A 118 -9.48 5.69 8.42
N GLY A 119 -10.02 6.90 8.26
CA GLY A 119 -10.08 7.90 9.34
C GLY A 119 -8.80 8.73 9.51
N GLY A 120 -7.73 8.46 8.74
CA GLY A 120 -6.52 9.27 8.78
C GLY A 120 -5.82 9.28 10.15
N ARG A 121 -6.08 8.26 10.98
CA ARG A 121 -5.56 8.10 12.35
C ARG A 121 -4.03 8.23 12.42
N PHE A 122 -3.36 7.79 11.36
CA PHE A 122 -1.93 7.87 11.20
C PHE A 122 -1.57 8.65 9.94
N PRO A 123 -1.27 9.97 10.03
CA PRO A 123 -1.01 10.80 8.85
C PRO A 123 0.18 10.32 7.99
N ASN A 124 1.10 9.57 8.63
CA ASN A 124 2.32 9.04 8.03
C ASN A 124 2.16 7.66 7.41
N ILE A 125 1.07 6.97 7.69
CA ILE A 125 0.81 5.65 7.15
C ILE A 125 -0.02 5.84 5.88
N GLY A 126 0.61 5.53 4.74
CA GLY A 126 -0.08 5.41 3.46
C GLY A 126 -0.34 3.95 3.10
N ASP A 127 -1.09 3.71 2.03
CA ASP A 127 -1.51 2.37 1.58
C ASP A 127 -0.37 1.33 1.57
N LEU A 128 0.81 1.72 1.07
CA LEU A 128 1.97 0.84 1.03
C LEU A 128 2.47 0.48 2.44
N THR A 129 2.60 1.47 3.34
CA THR A 129 3.05 1.21 4.71
C THR A 129 2.05 0.34 5.46
N ALA A 130 0.74 0.57 5.28
CA ALA A 130 -0.27 -0.27 5.89
C ALA A 130 -0.21 -1.72 5.39
N LEU A 131 -0.08 -1.93 4.07
CA LEU A 131 0.09 -3.28 3.51
C LEU A 131 1.30 -4.01 4.11
N LEU A 132 2.44 -3.32 4.23
CA LEU A 132 3.65 -3.88 4.81
C LEU A 132 3.45 -4.24 6.29
N MET A 133 2.83 -3.37 7.09
CA MET A 133 2.52 -3.67 8.48
C MET A 133 1.59 -4.87 8.63
N VAL A 134 0.57 -4.97 7.77
CA VAL A 134 -0.32 -6.14 7.74
C VAL A 134 0.48 -7.41 7.43
N GLY A 135 1.36 -7.37 6.42
CA GLY A 135 2.22 -8.50 6.07
C GLY A 135 3.14 -8.92 7.22
N ASP A 136 3.83 -7.95 7.83
CA ASP A 136 4.74 -8.20 8.95
C ASP A 136 4.01 -8.83 10.15
N LEU A 137 2.77 -8.40 10.44
CA LEU A 137 1.97 -8.95 11.54
C LEU A 137 1.41 -10.34 11.24
N ILE A 138 1.15 -10.67 9.96
CA ILE A 138 0.83 -12.03 9.53
C ILE A 138 2.06 -12.94 9.73
N GLU A 139 3.23 -12.53 9.26
CA GLU A 139 4.47 -13.32 9.37
C GLU A 139 4.90 -13.50 10.83
N ALA A 140 4.61 -12.50 11.68
CA ALA A 140 4.84 -12.58 13.13
C ALA A 140 3.77 -13.43 13.86
N GLY A 141 2.73 -13.90 13.18
CA GLY A 141 1.64 -14.69 13.77
C GLY A 141 0.71 -13.89 14.69
N VAL A 142 0.72 -12.55 14.61
CA VAL A 142 -0.15 -11.68 15.42
C VAL A 142 -1.58 -11.67 14.89
N ILE A 143 -1.75 -11.75 13.56
CA ILE A 143 -3.04 -11.92 12.91
C ILE A 143 -3.01 -13.13 11.98
N ARG A 144 -4.19 -13.64 11.62
CA ARG A 144 -4.32 -14.80 10.73
C ARG A 144 -3.70 -14.57 9.35
N MET A 145 -3.23 -15.64 8.72
CA MET A 145 -2.84 -15.64 7.31
C MET A 145 -4.00 -15.18 6.43
N SER A 146 -3.69 -14.39 5.41
CA SER A 146 -4.66 -13.94 4.43
C SER A 146 -4.97 -15.02 3.41
N SER A 147 -6.22 -15.08 2.93
CA SER A 147 -6.50 -15.83 1.71
C SER A 147 -5.94 -15.08 0.49
N PRO A 148 -5.69 -15.78 -0.63
CA PRO A 148 -5.28 -15.12 -1.89
C PRO A 148 -6.31 -14.11 -2.39
N ASP A 149 -7.60 -14.38 -2.22
CA ASP A 149 -8.68 -13.45 -2.59
C ASP A 149 -8.61 -12.15 -1.78
N GLU A 150 -8.46 -12.27 -0.45
CA GLU A 150 -8.35 -11.13 0.45
C GLU A 150 -7.08 -10.32 0.18
N TRP A 151 -5.95 -10.99 -0.05
CA TRP A 151 -4.68 -10.31 -0.35
C TRP A 151 -4.72 -9.64 -1.73
N GLY A 152 -5.37 -10.26 -2.71
CA GLY A 152 -5.61 -9.67 -4.03
C GLY A 152 -6.37 -8.34 -3.95
N LEU A 153 -7.34 -8.22 -3.03
CA LEU A 153 -8.03 -6.95 -2.79
C LEU A 153 -7.08 -5.87 -2.25
N LEU A 154 -6.14 -6.25 -1.39
CA LEU A 154 -5.10 -5.33 -0.89
C LEU A 154 -4.13 -4.92 -2.00
N VAL A 155 -3.74 -5.84 -2.89
CA VAL A 155 -2.94 -5.54 -4.09
C VAL A 155 -3.64 -4.50 -4.97
N VAL A 156 -4.95 -4.66 -5.18
CA VAL A 156 -5.78 -3.67 -5.88
C VAL A 156 -5.79 -2.33 -5.16
N ALA A 157 -6.00 -2.32 -3.84
CA ALA A 157 -6.09 -1.11 -3.03
C ALA A 157 -4.79 -0.29 -3.08
N VAL A 158 -3.65 -0.97 -2.92
CA VAL A 158 -2.32 -0.35 -2.91
C VAL A 158 -1.91 0.12 -4.32
N ASN A 159 -2.24 -0.64 -5.37
CA ASN A 159 -2.00 -0.26 -6.77
C ASN A 159 -0.50 0.12 -7.03
N LYS A 160 0.43 -0.67 -6.49
CA LYS A 160 1.89 -0.50 -6.61
C LYS A 160 2.57 -1.69 -7.31
N GLY A 161 3.64 -2.21 -6.71
CA GLY A 161 4.60 -3.12 -7.34
C GLY A 161 3.99 -4.46 -7.72
N ALA A 162 3.20 -5.09 -6.86
CA ALA A 162 2.61 -6.39 -7.18
C ALA A 162 1.69 -6.34 -8.40
N LYS A 163 0.83 -5.32 -8.50
CA LYS A 163 0.01 -5.08 -9.70
C LYS A 163 0.88 -4.84 -10.94
N LYS A 164 2.00 -4.12 -10.80
CA LYS A 164 2.96 -3.95 -11.90
C LYS A 164 3.56 -5.31 -12.32
N GLY A 165 3.91 -6.16 -11.36
CA GLY A 165 4.40 -7.52 -11.60
C GLY A 165 3.40 -8.37 -12.37
N LEU A 166 2.12 -8.38 -11.95
CA LEU A 166 1.05 -9.10 -12.68
C LEU A 166 0.92 -8.61 -14.13
N LYS A 167 1.05 -7.29 -14.35
CA LYS A 167 1.03 -6.70 -15.69
C LYS A 167 2.25 -7.11 -16.53
N GLU A 168 3.45 -7.13 -15.94
CA GLU A 168 4.68 -7.53 -16.62
C GLU A 168 4.69 -9.03 -16.98
N LEU A 169 4.02 -9.85 -16.17
CA LEU A 169 3.77 -11.26 -16.48
C LEU A 169 2.70 -11.46 -17.57
N GLY A 170 2.03 -10.40 -18.02
CA GLY A 170 0.97 -10.47 -19.03
C GLY A 170 -0.37 -11.01 -18.52
N LEU A 171 -0.53 -11.18 -17.20
CA LEU A 171 -1.77 -11.70 -16.59
C LEU A 171 -2.88 -10.65 -16.56
N ILE A 172 -2.50 -9.37 -16.44
CA ILE A 172 -3.43 -8.23 -16.47
C ILE A 172 -2.93 -7.15 -17.42
N ASN A 173 -3.82 -6.24 -17.81
CA ASN A 173 -3.50 -5.02 -18.53
C ASN A 173 -3.77 -3.77 -17.67
N THR A 174 -3.47 -2.58 -18.20
CA THR A 174 -3.64 -1.31 -17.46
C THR A 174 -5.08 -1.07 -17.01
N ASN A 175 -6.04 -1.55 -17.80
CA ASN A 175 -7.47 -1.30 -17.65
C ASN A 175 -8.21 -2.51 -17.07
N SER A 176 -7.50 -3.56 -16.65
CA SER A 176 -8.11 -4.73 -16.03
C SER A 176 -8.93 -4.29 -14.82
N PRO A 177 -10.20 -4.70 -14.74
CA PRO A 177 -11.07 -4.32 -13.63
C PRO A 177 -10.58 -4.99 -12.34
N ASN A 178 -10.92 -4.38 -11.20
CA ASN A 178 -10.48 -4.87 -9.89
C ASN A 178 -10.76 -6.36 -9.65
N PRO A 179 -11.95 -6.92 -9.97
CA PRO A 179 -12.21 -8.34 -9.80
C PRO A 179 -11.26 -9.23 -10.61
N THR A 180 -10.93 -8.84 -11.85
CA THR A 180 -9.94 -9.57 -12.68
C THR A 180 -8.57 -9.55 -12.04
N ILE A 181 -8.13 -8.43 -11.47
CA ILE A 181 -6.82 -8.36 -10.79
C ILE A 181 -6.77 -9.33 -9.60
N VAL A 182 -7.84 -9.42 -8.82
CA VAL A 182 -7.95 -10.36 -7.68
C VAL A 182 -7.91 -11.80 -8.18
N GLN A 183 -8.70 -12.11 -9.22
CA GLN A 183 -8.75 -13.45 -9.82
C GLN A 183 -7.39 -13.88 -10.36
N GLU A 184 -6.68 -13.01 -11.09
CA GLU A 184 -5.36 -13.32 -11.64
C GLU A 184 -4.28 -13.46 -10.55
N PHE A 185 -4.36 -12.67 -9.48
CA PHE A 185 -3.48 -12.84 -8.33
C PHE A 185 -3.67 -14.22 -7.67
N LYS A 186 -4.93 -14.62 -7.45
CA LYS A 186 -5.26 -15.95 -6.92
C LYS A 186 -4.85 -17.07 -7.86
N ALA A 187 -5.16 -16.97 -9.15
CA ALA A 187 -4.80 -17.98 -10.14
C ALA A 187 -3.27 -18.20 -10.18
N LEU A 188 -2.49 -17.12 -10.09
CA LEU A 188 -1.04 -17.22 -9.99
C LEU A 188 -0.59 -17.89 -8.68
N ASN A 189 -1.21 -17.56 -7.55
CA ASN A 189 -0.93 -18.23 -6.29
C ASN A 189 -1.18 -19.74 -6.38
N ASP A 190 -2.33 -20.13 -6.92
CA ASP A 190 -2.75 -21.52 -7.02
C ASP A 190 -1.83 -22.29 -7.98
N PHE A 191 -1.46 -21.67 -9.10
CA PHE A 191 -0.48 -22.21 -10.03
C PHE A 191 0.88 -22.46 -9.34
N LEU A 192 1.39 -21.52 -8.55
CA LEU A 192 2.65 -21.69 -7.84
C LEU A 192 2.56 -22.74 -6.74
N LEU A 193 1.43 -22.83 -6.03
CA LEU A 193 1.18 -23.90 -5.08
C LEU A 193 1.16 -25.28 -5.76
N GLU A 194 0.67 -25.38 -6.98
CA GLU A 194 0.69 -26.64 -7.74
C GLU A 194 2.11 -26.97 -8.25
N LYS A 195 2.85 -25.97 -8.75
CA LYS A 195 4.13 -26.19 -9.45
C LYS A 195 5.36 -26.24 -8.56
N LEU A 196 5.34 -25.59 -7.40
CA LEU A 196 6.47 -25.62 -6.48
C LEU A 196 6.48 -26.92 -5.69
N THR A 197 7.65 -27.54 -5.58
CA THR A 197 7.84 -28.67 -4.66
C THR A 197 7.69 -28.21 -3.21
N GLN A 198 7.42 -29.15 -2.31
CA GLN A 198 7.33 -28.83 -0.89
C GLN A 198 8.62 -28.21 -0.35
N GLU A 199 9.78 -28.77 -0.73
CA GLU A 199 11.10 -28.23 -0.39
C GLU A 199 11.27 -26.77 -0.87
N GLN A 200 10.86 -26.45 -2.10
CA GLN A 200 10.93 -25.08 -2.61
C GLN A 200 10.04 -24.12 -1.82
N LYS A 201 8.82 -24.56 -1.47
CA LYS A 201 7.91 -23.76 -0.65
C LYS A 201 8.50 -23.49 0.73
N GLU A 202 9.13 -24.48 1.34
CA GLU A 202 9.77 -24.35 2.65
C GLU A 202 10.97 -23.41 2.61
N ILE A 203 11.87 -23.56 1.63
CA ILE A 203 13.04 -22.69 1.46
C ILE A 203 12.62 -21.23 1.24
N MET A 204 11.53 -21.01 0.51
CA MET A 204 11.02 -19.66 0.23
C MET A 204 10.12 -19.09 1.33
N CYS A 205 9.75 -19.89 2.34
CA CYS A 205 8.64 -19.60 3.24
C CYS A 205 7.39 -19.18 2.46
N TYR A 206 7.04 -19.91 1.41
CA TYR A 206 6.04 -19.50 0.42
C TYR A 206 4.67 -19.30 1.05
N ASN A 207 4.11 -18.10 0.84
CA ASN A 207 2.74 -17.73 1.17
C ASN A 207 2.31 -16.54 0.28
N VAL A 208 1.10 -16.01 0.51
CA VAL A 208 0.54 -14.90 -0.29
C VAL A 208 1.30 -13.58 -0.14
N VAL A 209 1.92 -13.33 1.03
CA VAL A 209 2.77 -12.15 1.29
C VAL A 209 4.06 -12.27 0.47
N MET A 210 4.67 -13.45 0.48
CA MET A 210 5.87 -13.74 -0.31
C MET A 210 5.63 -13.66 -1.82
N LEU A 211 4.46 -14.10 -2.30
CA LEU A 211 4.05 -13.91 -3.69
C LEU A 211 3.96 -12.41 -4.05
N GLU A 212 3.29 -11.59 -3.22
CA GLU A 212 3.20 -10.14 -3.41
C GLU A 212 4.61 -9.51 -3.50
N HIS A 213 5.49 -9.85 -2.56
CA HIS A 213 6.86 -9.36 -2.53
C HIS A 213 7.65 -9.79 -3.78
N GLY A 214 7.44 -11.03 -4.24
CA GLY A 214 8.01 -11.56 -5.47
C GLY A 214 7.58 -10.75 -6.69
N LEU A 215 6.28 -10.48 -6.83
CA LEU A 215 5.72 -9.66 -7.91
C LEU A 215 6.22 -8.22 -7.87
N CYS A 216 6.31 -7.62 -6.68
CA CYS A 216 6.90 -6.30 -6.47
C CYS A 216 8.34 -6.19 -6.98
N LYS A 217 9.12 -7.27 -6.86
CA LYS A 217 10.52 -7.34 -7.27
C LYS A 217 10.73 -7.93 -8.67
N HIS A 218 9.69 -8.50 -9.29
CA HIS A 218 9.73 -9.08 -10.63
C HIS A 218 10.45 -8.21 -11.67
N PRO A 219 10.22 -6.88 -11.76
CA PRO A 219 10.92 -6.04 -12.73
C PRO A 219 12.45 -6.09 -12.60
N ARG A 220 12.98 -6.36 -11.39
CA ARG A 220 14.42 -6.45 -11.13
C ARG A 220 15.01 -7.77 -11.62
N PHE A 221 14.26 -8.86 -11.51
CA PHE A 221 14.72 -10.18 -11.94
C PHE A 221 14.76 -10.32 -13.46
N VAL A 222 13.80 -9.72 -14.18
CA VAL A 222 13.80 -9.72 -15.64
C VAL A 222 15.00 -8.96 -16.21
N GLN A 223 15.39 -7.84 -15.59
CA GLN A 223 16.53 -7.03 -16.03
C GLN A 223 17.88 -7.76 -15.89
N ILE A 224 18.02 -8.65 -14.91
CA ILE A 224 19.24 -9.47 -14.74
C ILE A 224 19.39 -10.46 -15.90
N ARG A 225 18.28 -11.00 -16.44
CA ARG A 225 18.31 -11.95 -17.57
C ARG A 225 18.58 -11.30 -18.93
N VAL A 226 18.22 -10.04 -19.13
CA VAL A 226 18.43 -9.33 -20.42
C VAL A 226 19.87 -8.83 -20.58
N LYS A 227 20.66 -8.75 -19.49
CA LYS A 227 22.12 -8.58 -19.58
C LYS A 227 22.82 -9.91 -19.88
N LYS A 228 22.50 -10.54 -21.01
CA LYS A 228 23.44 -11.46 -21.68
C LYS A 228 24.35 -10.62 -22.57
N LYS A 229 25.65 -10.92 -22.48
CA LYS A 229 26.77 -10.31 -23.21
C LYS A 229 26.47 -10.10 -24.69
#